data_AF-A0A4Q5Y3U4-F1
#
_entry.id   AF-A0A4Q5Y3U4-F1
#
_cell.length_a   1.000
_cell.length_b   1.000
_cell.length_c   1.000
_cell.angle_alpha   90.00
_cell.angle_beta   90.00
_cell.angle_gamma   90.00
#
_symmetry.space_group_name_H-M   'P 1'
#
loop_
_entity.id
_entity.type
_entity.pdbx_description
1 polymer ?
#
loop_
_entity_poly.entity_id
_entity_poly.type
_entity_poly.pdbx_seq_one_letter_code
_entity_poly.pdbx_strand_id
1 'polypeptide(L)'
;SMVLQRDSKLKIWGWAKPGEKIVVSFLQKKYRTAASETGDWSVILSPAKAGGPYTMSIDASNHIVLKDILLGDVWFCSGQSNMVHQLNLHKERYEKDIAAASNSMIRHFWIPTVSDPRAPRKDLPAGSWKSANPTDVLQFSAVAYFFACKIYDQYKVPVGLINASVGGSPIEAWTSEDGLRSFPEISNSIKRNRDSGYIADINRKASEMLATAPKPADKGLLSKPAWYDPAYIPKGWRKITVPGYWEDQGAADLNGIVWYRKEINVAASMAGMPVKVALGRIVDADALYINGRQVGNTTYQYPQRRYMVPAGVLREGKNLLVVRVTNNSEKGGFVPDKPYYISNNSD
;
A
#
# COMPACT_ATOMS: atom_id res chain seq x y z
N SER A 1 12.56 -14.00 -13.71
CA SER A 1 13.20 -12.71 -13.46
C SER A 1 13.62 -12.62 -12.00
N MET A 2 14.87 -12.22 -11.70
CA MET A 2 15.35 -11.90 -10.33
C MET A 2 16.66 -11.11 -10.36
N VAL A 3 17.11 -10.62 -9.20
CA VAL A 3 18.47 -10.06 -8.99
C VAL A 3 19.14 -10.83 -7.86
N LEU A 4 20.37 -11.29 -8.08
CA LEU A 4 21.21 -11.96 -7.09
C LEU A 4 22.45 -11.09 -6.78
N GLN A 5 22.95 -11.18 -5.55
CA GLN A 5 24.08 -10.37 -5.09
C GLN A 5 25.37 -10.74 -5.85
N ARG A 6 25.98 -9.75 -6.50
CA ARG A 6 27.30 -9.89 -7.15
C ARG A 6 28.42 -10.00 -6.12
N ASP A 7 29.59 -10.44 -6.57
CA ASP A 7 30.85 -10.46 -5.82
C ASP A 7 30.77 -11.21 -4.46
N SER A 8 29.78 -12.09 -4.30
CA SER A 8 29.55 -12.87 -3.08
C SER A 8 29.24 -14.34 -3.39
N LYS A 9 29.50 -15.23 -2.43
CA LYS A 9 29.08 -16.63 -2.49
C LYS A 9 27.56 -16.69 -2.33
N LEU A 10 26.87 -17.26 -3.31
CA LEU A 10 25.40 -17.32 -3.31
C LEU A 10 24.93 -18.72 -2.93
N LYS A 11 24.11 -18.82 -1.88
CA LYS A 11 23.44 -20.07 -1.51
C LYS A 11 22.15 -20.20 -2.32
N ILE A 12 22.11 -21.20 -3.20
CA ILE A 12 20.87 -21.66 -3.84
C ILE A 12 20.42 -22.91 -3.12
N TRP A 13 19.14 -22.99 -2.79
CA TRP A 13 18.60 -24.05 -1.95
C TRP A 13 17.13 -24.32 -2.30
N GLY A 14 16.62 -25.45 -1.84
CA GLY A 14 15.23 -25.85 -2.02
C GLY A 14 14.94 -27.20 -1.38
N TRP A 15 13.84 -27.81 -1.80
CA TRP A 15 13.41 -29.13 -1.34
C TRP A 15 13.30 -30.12 -2.50
N ALA A 16 13.56 -31.39 -2.21
CA ALA A 16 13.51 -32.51 -3.15
C ALA A 16 13.27 -33.82 -2.37
N LYS A 17 13.08 -34.96 -3.06
CA LYS A 17 12.96 -36.25 -2.38
C LYS A 17 14.28 -36.61 -1.69
N PRO A 18 14.27 -37.28 -0.52
CA PRO A 18 15.50 -37.68 0.16
C PRO A 18 16.48 -38.43 -0.75
N GLY A 19 17.75 -38.03 -0.73
CA GLY A 19 18.81 -38.62 -1.56
C GLY A 19 18.73 -38.31 -3.07
N GLU A 20 17.75 -37.52 -3.52
CA GLU A 20 17.64 -37.10 -4.91
C GLU A 20 18.88 -36.30 -5.33
N LYS A 21 19.44 -36.62 -6.50
CA LYS A 21 20.62 -35.93 -7.05
C LYS A 21 20.17 -34.68 -7.79
N ILE A 22 20.74 -33.53 -7.43
CA ILE A 22 20.45 -32.23 -8.04
C ILE A 22 21.71 -31.68 -8.70
N VAL A 23 21.54 -31.13 -9.90
CA VAL A 23 22.58 -30.40 -10.63
C VAL A 23 22.08 -29.00 -10.94
N VAL A 24 22.75 -27.99 -10.41
CA VAL A 24 22.49 -26.59 -10.74
C VAL A 24 23.53 -26.14 -11.77
N SER A 25 23.07 -25.69 -12.94
CA SER A 25 23.94 -25.13 -13.97
C SER A 25 23.77 -23.62 -14.06
N PHE A 26 24.85 -22.87 -13.85
CA PHE A 26 24.83 -21.41 -13.90
C PHE A 26 26.20 -20.86 -14.35
N LEU A 27 26.21 -19.88 -15.27
CA LEU A 27 27.43 -19.28 -15.83
C LEU A 27 28.44 -20.33 -16.32
N GLN A 28 27.97 -21.30 -17.12
CA GLN A 28 28.76 -22.41 -17.68
C GLN A 28 29.39 -23.35 -16.62
N LYS A 29 29.09 -23.16 -15.33
CA LYS A 29 29.51 -24.04 -14.23
C LYS A 29 28.38 -24.96 -13.81
N LYS A 30 28.73 -26.16 -13.37
CA LYS A 30 27.80 -27.15 -12.80
C LYS A 30 28.13 -27.37 -11.33
N TYR A 31 27.11 -27.28 -10.48
CA TYR A 31 27.18 -27.53 -9.05
C TYR A 31 26.31 -28.74 -8.75
N ARG A 32 26.84 -29.71 -8.00
CA ARG A 32 26.15 -30.97 -7.72
C ARG A 32 25.92 -31.09 -6.22
N THR A 33 24.74 -31.56 -5.85
CA THR A 33 24.38 -31.92 -4.47
C THR A 33 23.40 -33.08 -4.48
N ALA A 34 23.12 -33.64 -3.31
CA ALA A 34 21.95 -34.45 -3.07
C ALA A 34 21.05 -33.79 -2.01
N ALA A 35 19.76 -34.13 -2.01
CA ALA A 35 18.88 -33.78 -0.92
C ALA A 35 19.21 -34.59 0.34
N SER A 36 19.10 -33.94 1.50
CA SER A 36 19.26 -34.59 2.80
C SER A 36 18.16 -35.63 3.06
N GLU A 37 18.26 -36.36 4.16
CA GLU A 37 17.19 -37.27 4.63
C GLU A 37 15.87 -36.52 4.89
N THR A 38 15.94 -35.23 5.23
CA THR A 38 14.78 -34.35 5.44
C THR A 38 14.29 -33.68 4.14
N GLY A 39 14.96 -33.92 3.01
CA GLY A 39 14.61 -33.39 1.69
C GLY A 39 15.17 -31.99 1.38
N ASP A 40 15.88 -31.34 2.30
CA ASP A 40 16.50 -30.04 2.06
C ASP A 40 17.79 -30.20 1.23
N TRP A 41 18.06 -29.29 0.30
CA TRP A 41 19.32 -29.27 -0.46
C TRP A 41 19.85 -27.84 -0.62
N SER A 42 21.17 -27.71 -0.81
CA SER A 42 21.76 -26.44 -1.22
C SER A 42 23.07 -26.60 -1.98
N VAL A 43 23.39 -25.61 -2.81
CA VAL A 43 24.70 -25.42 -3.44
C VAL A 43 25.19 -24.00 -3.17
N ILE A 44 26.50 -23.83 -3.12
CA ILE A 44 27.13 -22.51 -3.02
C ILE A 44 27.75 -22.16 -4.36
N LEU A 45 27.17 -21.18 -5.05
CA LEU A 45 27.70 -20.67 -6.31
C LEU A 45 28.96 -19.84 -6.05
N SER A 46 29.93 -19.91 -6.96
CA SER A 46 31.09 -19.03 -6.92
C SER A 46 30.67 -17.57 -7.10
N PRO A 47 31.38 -16.61 -6.47
CA PRO A 47 31.21 -15.19 -6.75
C PRO A 47 31.32 -14.90 -8.25
N ALA A 48 30.50 -13.97 -8.72
CA ALA A 48 30.49 -13.52 -10.11
C ALA A 48 30.27 -12.00 -10.16
N LYS A 49 30.79 -11.38 -11.22
CA LYS A 49 30.69 -9.93 -11.45
C LYS A 49 29.26 -9.54 -11.81
N ALA A 50 28.97 -8.24 -11.72
CA ALA A 50 27.70 -7.68 -12.16
C ALA A 50 27.43 -8.01 -13.63
N GLY A 51 26.16 -8.25 -13.99
CA GLY A 51 25.78 -8.51 -15.37
C GLY A 51 24.46 -9.27 -15.52
N GLY A 52 24.24 -9.81 -16.72
CA GLY A 52 23.04 -10.54 -17.11
C GLY A 52 22.33 -9.86 -18.30
N PRO A 53 21.13 -10.33 -18.67
CA PRO A 53 20.39 -11.42 -18.05
C PRO A 53 21.03 -12.79 -18.29
N TYR A 54 21.09 -13.61 -17.24
CA TYR A 54 21.54 -15.00 -17.29
C TYR A 54 20.38 -15.98 -17.12
N THR A 55 20.66 -17.26 -17.43
CA THR A 55 19.75 -18.38 -17.20
C THR A 55 20.43 -19.39 -16.28
N MET A 56 19.66 -19.94 -15.34
CA MET A 56 20.06 -21.06 -14.47
C MET A 56 19.16 -22.25 -14.75
N SER A 57 19.73 -23.44 -14.92
CA SER A 57 18.97 -24.69 -14.93
C SER A 57 19.19 -25.44 -13.62
N ILE A 58 18.14 -26.11 -13.14
CA ILE A 58 18.17 -27.01 -12.00
C ILE A 58 17.61 -28.34 -12.51
N ASP A 59 18.48 -29.34 -12.57
CA ASP A 59 18.22 -30.66 -13.11
C ASP A 59 18.18 -31.68 -11.96
N ALA A 60 17.05 -32.38 -11.82
CA ALA A 60 16.81 -33.46 -10.88
C ALA A 60 15.90 -34.51 -11.54
N SER A 61 14.93 -35.09 -10.84
CA SER A 61 13.85 -35.88 -11.49
C SER A 61 12.96 -35.02 -12.40
N ASN A 62 12.97 -33.70 -12.20
CA ASN A 62 12.37 -32.69 -13.06
C ASN A 62 13.43 -31.69 -13.57
N HIS A 63 13.02 -30.81 -14.48
CA HIS A 63 13.87 -29.76 -15.03
C HIS A 63 13.23 -28.39 -14.79
N ILE A 64 13.94 -27.51 -14.08
CA ILE A 64 13.51 -26.13 -13.78
C ILE A 64 14.47 -25.16 -14.47
N VAL A 65 13.92 -24.17 -15.17
CA VAL A 65 14.70 -23.11 -15.82
C VAL A 65 14.32 -21.75 -15.25
N LEU A 66 15.27 -21.13 -14.55
CA LEU A 66 15.15 -19.77 -14.06
C LEU A 66 15.76 -18.82 -15.09
N LYS A 67 14.91 -18.03 -15.74
CA LYS A 67 15.31 -17.05 -16.75
C LYS A 67 15.38 -15.65 -16.18
N ASP A 68 16.14 -14.81 -16.88
CA ASP A 68 16.23 -13.38 -16.61
C ASP A 68 16.80 -13.09 -15.22
N ILE A 69 17.98 -13.63 -14.94
CA ILE A 69 18.72 -13.44 -13.67
C ILE A 69 19.75 -12.33 -13.87
N LEU A 70 19.68 -11.27 -13.07
CA LEU A 70 20.73 -10.26 -13.00
C LEU A 70 21.65 -10.54 -11.81
N LEU A 71 22.95 -10.27 -11.98
CA LEU A 71 23.90 -10.18 -10.88
C LEU A 71 24.17 -8.70 -10.61
N GLY A 72 23.91 -8.25 -9.39
CA GLY A 72 23.95 -6.83 -9.03
C GLY A 72 23.98 -6.58 -7.53
N ASP A 73 23.68 -5.35 -7.13
CA ASP A 73 23.60 -4.97 -5.72
C ASP A 73 22.17 -5.17 -5.20
N VAL A 74 22.02 -5.99 -4.17
CA VAL A 74 20.72 -6.34 -3.59
C VAL A 74 20.54 -5.62 -2.26
N TRP A 75 19.49 -4.81 -2.16
CA TRP A 75 19.15 -4.00 -1.01
C TRP A 75 17.90 -4.53 -0.32
N PHE A 76 17.99 -4.68 1.00
CA PHE A 76 16.86 -5.05 1.83
C PHE A 76 16.17 -3.78 2.36
N CYS A 77 14.94 -3.56 1.91
CA CYS A 77 14.13 -2.40 2.25
C CYS A 77 13.11 -2.79 3.32
N SER A 78 13.33 -2.38 4.57
CA SER A 78 12.46 -2.72 5.70
C SER A 78 11.95 -1.49 6.46
N GLY A 79 10.98 -1.72 7.35
CA GLY A 79 10.39 -0.71 8.22
C GLY A 79 8.90 -0.47 7.96
N GLN A 80 8.44 0.74 8.28
CA GLN A 80 7.01 1.06 8.33
C GLN A 80 6.50 1.90 7.14
N SER A 81 5.47 2.74 7.38
CA SER A 81 4.73 3.54 6.42
C SER A 81 5.61 4.24 5.37
N ASN A 82 6.68 4.93 5.79
CA ASN A 82 7.55 5.63 4.85
C ASN A 82 8.22 4.70 3.83
N MET A 83 8.58 3.47 4.22
CA MET A 83 9.18 2.48 3.33
C MET A 83 8.12 1.73 2.52
N VAL A 84 6.93 1.48 3.08
CA VAL A 84 5.84 0.74 2.40
C VAL A 84 5.08 1.61 1.40
N HIS A 85 5.17 2.94 1.51
CA HIS A 85 4.43 3.85 0.65
C HIS A 85 4.82 3.69 -0.82
N GLN A 86 3.82 3.32 -1.62
CA GLN A 86 4.00 3.02 -3.03
C GLN A 86 3.97 4.29 -3.89
N LEU A 87 4.69 4.30 -5.02
CA LEU A 87 4.64 5.41 -5.98
C LEU A 87 3.23 5.74 -6.47
N ASN A 88 2.34 4.76 -6.55
CA ASN A 88 0.93 4.98 -6.94
C ASN A 88 0.24 6.03 -6.04
N LEU A 89 0.54 6.04 -4.74
CA LEU A 89 0.01 7.05 -3.80
C LEU A 89 0.54 8.46 -4.10
N HIS A 90 1.65 8.56 -4.82
CA HIS A 90 2.32 9.81 -5.14
C HIS A 90 2.29 10.13 -6.65
N LYS A 91 1.42 9.45 -7.42
CA LYS A 91 1.41 9.52 -8.90
C LYS A 91 1.25 10.93 -9.47
N GLU A 92 0.48 11.80 -8.83
CA GLU A 92 0.33 13.20 -9.28
C GLU A 92 1.62 14.01 -9.10
N ARG A 93 2.41 13.70 -8.08
CA ARG A 93 3.67 14.42 -7.81
C ARG A 93 4.81 13.94 -8.71
N TYR A 94 4.79 12.65 -9.05
CA TYR A 94 5.86 11.95 -9.77
C TYR A 94 5.40 11.38 -11.12
N GLU A 95 4.43 12.04 -11.75
CA GLU A 95 3.84 11.58 -13.02
C GLU A 95 4.92 11.39 -14.09
N LYS A 96 5.81 12.37 -14.24
CA LYS A 96 6.91 12.33 -15.20
C LYS A 96 7.90 11.21 -14.90
N ASP A 97 8.25 11.01 -13.63
CA ASP A 97 9.17 9.95 -13.20
C ASP A 97 8.58 8.56 -13.48
N ILE A 98 7.29 8.37 -13.20
CA ILE A 98 6.56 7.12 -13.47
C ILE A 98 6.49 6.87 -14.97
N ALA A 99 6.13 7.87 -15.78
CA ALA A 99 6.05 7.74 -17.23
C ALA A 99 7.42 7.44 -17.87
N ALA A 100 8.49 8.01 -17.31
CA ALA A 100 9.86 7.79 -17.78
C ALA A 100 10.50 6.49 -17.26
N ALA A 101 9.89 5.83 -16.27
CA ALA A 101 10.42 4.61 -15.67
C ALA A 101 10.60 3.52 -16.74
N SER A 102 11.83 3.27 -17.17
CA SER A 102 12.15 2.36 -18.29
C SER A 102 13.49 1.67 -18.09
N ASN A 103 13.74 1.19 -16.87
CA ASN A 103 15.01 0.59 -16.48
C ASN A 103 14.83 -0.85 -15.98
N SER A 104 15.02 -1.82 -16.88
CA SER A 104 14.90 -3.25 -16.57
C SER A 104 16.00 -3.79 -15.64
N MET A 105 17.05 -3.00 -15.39
CA MET A 105 18.14 -3.32 -14.48
C MET A 105 17.82 -3.00 -13.02
N ILE A 106 16.72 -2.28 -12.76
CA ILE A 106 16.16 -2.07 -11.41
C ILE A 106 14.96 -3.00 -11.27
N ARG A 107 14.96 -3.81 -10.20
CA ARG A 107 13.85 -4.72 -9.91
C ARG A 107 13.46 -4.67 -8.45
N HIS A 108 12.18 -4.85 -8.20
CA HIS A 108 11.58 -4.87 -6.88
C HIS A 108 10.89 -6.21 -6.64
N PHE A 109 11.16 -6.82 -5.50
CA PHE A 109 10.44 -7.98 -4.99
C PHE A 109 9.69 -7.57 -3.73
N TRP A 110 8.37 -7.52 -3.85
CA TRP A 110 7.50 -7.26 -2.71
C TRP A 110 7.28 -8.55 -1.91
N ILE A 111 7.61 -8.56 -0.63
CA ILE A 111 7.27 -9.66 0.27
C ILE A 111 5.84 -9.44 0.76
N PRO A 112 4.89 -10.35 0.46
CA PRO A 112 3.53 -10.21 0.94
C PRO A 112 3.49 -10.17 2.47
N THR A 113 2.73 -9.22 3.02
CA THR A 113 2.59 -9.07 4.46
C THR A 113 1.82 -10.25 5.03
N VAL A 114 2.51 -11.06 5.85
CA VAL A 114 1.90 -12.14 6.62
C VAL A 114 2.29 -11.98 8.08
N SER A 115 1.32 -12.13 8.97
CA SER A 115 1.54 -12.16 10.42
C SER A 115 1.49 -13.59 10.91
N ASP A 116 2.57 -14.05 11.54
CA ASP A 116 2.63 -15.35 12.22
C ASP A 116 3.45 -15.20 13.51
N PRO A 117 2.80 -14.97 14.67
CA PRO A 117 3.51 -14.72 15.92
C PRO A 117 4.15 -15.99 16.51
N ARG A 118 3.85 -17.18 15.96
CA ARG A 118 4.24 -18.46 16.54
C ARG A 118 5.71 -18.79 16.27
N ALA A 119 6.13 -18.67 15.02
CA ALA A 119 7.49 -18.99 14.60
C ALA A 119 7.85 -18.34 13.25
N PRO A 120 9.14 -18.12 12.97
CA PRO A 120 9.61 -17.80 11.62
C PRO A 120 9.19 -18.88 10.61
N ARG A 121 8.71 -18.46 9.45
CA ARG A 121 8.36 -19.38 8.36
C ARG A 121 9.61 -19.86 7.64
N LYS A 122 9.57 -21.10 7.14
CA LYS A 122 10.64 -21.68 6.31
C LYS A 122 10.64 -21.15 4.88
N ASP A 123 9.54 -20.55 4.44
CA ASP A 123 9.38 -19.99 3.09
C ASP A 123 8.50 -18.74 3.12
N LEU A 124 8.58 -17.96 2.05
CA LEU A 124 7.76 -16.77 1.82
C LEU A 124 6.46 -17.15 1.09
N PRO A 125 5.40 -16.36 1.27
CA PRO A 125 4.25 -16.43 0.37
C PRO A 125 4.66 -16.17 -1.08
N ALA A 126 3.86 -16.66 -2.03
CA ALA A 126 4.13 -16.47 -3.45
C ALA A 126 4.33 -14.97 -3.79
N GLY A 127 5.41 -14.68 -4.50
CA GLY A 127 5.82 -13.34 -4.91
C GLY A 127 6.58 -13.38 -6.23
N SER A 128 6.80 -12.21 -6.82
CA SER A 128 7.54 -12.11 -8.08
C SER A 128 8.35 -10.83 -8.14
N TRP A 129 9.49 -10.90 -8.82
CA TRP A 129 10.27 -9.71 -9.17
C TRP A 129 9.56 -8.93 -10.27
N LYS A 130 9.51 -7.62 -10.09
CA LYS A 130 8.97 -6.64 -11.03
C LYS A 130 10.06 -5.71 -11.50
N SER A 131 10.10 -5.37 -12.77
CA SER A 131 11.07 -4.43 -13.32
C SER A 131 10.56 -2.99 -13.19
N ALA A 132 11.47 -2.02 -13.15
CA ALA A 132 11.08 -0.61 -13.17
C ALA A 132 10.61 -0.21 -14.59
N ASN A 133 9.30 -0.34 -14.80
CA ASN A 133 8.56 0.10 -15.99
C ASN A 133 7.35 0.94 -15.56
N PRO A 134 6.67 1.69 -16.46
CA PRO A 134 5.65 2.65 -16.06
C PRO A 134 4.42 2.01 -15.39
N THR A 135 4.19 0.72 -15.62
CA THR A 135 3.09 -0.03 -15.02
C THR A 135 3.46 -0.59 -13.65
N ASP A 136 4.56 -1.34 -13.55
CA ASP A 136 4.95 -2.03 -12.33
C ASP A 136 5.54 -1.08 -11.26
N VAL A 137 6.20 0.02 -11.68
CA VAL A 137 6.81 0.99 -10.74
C VAL A 137 5.79 1.62 -9.80
N LEU A 138 4.51 1.66 -10.19
CA LEU A 138 3.41 2.13 -9.34
C LEU A 138 3.33 1.36 -8.03
N GLN A 139 3.72 0.08 -8.01
CA GLN A 139 3.70 -0.77 -6.82
C GLN A 139 5.02 -0.74 -6.03
N PHE A 140 6.05 -0.07 -6.54
CA PHE A 140 7.33 0.04 -5.84
C PHE A 140 7.19 1.01 -4.68
N SER A 141 7.97 0.79 -3.63
CA SER A 141 8.21 1.81 -2.61
C SER A 141 8.80 3.05 -3.26
N ALA A 142 8.20 4.22 -2.99
CA ALA A 142 8.68 5.49 -3.52
C ALA A 142 10.13 5.77 -3.10
N VAL A 143 10.43 5.57 -1.81
CA VAL A 143 11.79 5.77 -1.27
C VAL A 143 12.78 4.80 -1.94
N ALA A 144 12.45 3.51 -1.99
CA ALA A 144 13.35 2.51 -2.54
C ALA A 144 13.61 2.71 -4.03
N TYR A 145 12.59 3.13 -4.79
CA TYR A 145 12.72 3.38 -6.23
C TYR A 145 13.68 4.53 -6.53
N PHE A 146 13.50 5.69 -5.90
CA PHE A 146 14.38 6.84 -6.14
C PHE A 146 15.81 6.58 -5.66
N PHE A 147 15.96 5.84 -4.55
CA PHE A 147 17.26 5.33 -4.12
C PHE A 147 17.91 4.44 -5.20
N ALA A 148 17.19 3.45 -5.72
CA ALA A 148 17.69 2.56 -6.75
C ALA A 148 18.07 3.29 -8.04
N CYS A 149 17.27 4.28 -8.46
CA CYS A 149 17.59 5.10 -9.62
C CYS A 149 18.92 5.82 -9.42
N LYS A 150 19.11 6.50 -8.27
CA LYS A 150 20.34 7.23 -7.97
C LYS A 150 21.57 6.31 -7.92
N ILE A 151 21.46 5.16 -7.27
CA ILE A 151 22.56 4.19 -7.18
C ILE A 151 22.87 3.58 -8.55
N TYR A 152 21.85 3.19 -9.31
CA TYR A 152 22.05 2.70 -10.66
C TYR A 152 22.71 3.77 -11.55
N ASP A 153 22.29 5.03 -11.46
CA ASP A 153 22.84 6.09 -12.27
C ASP A 153 24.31 6.38 -12.00
N GLN A 154 24.71 6.24 -10.74
CA GLN A 154 26.10 6.43 -10.35
C GLN A 154 27.00 5.25 -10.74
N TYR A 155 26.57 4.01 -10.52
CA TYR A 155 27.44 2.85 -10.61
C TYR A 155 27.18 1.96 -11.83
N LYS A 156 26.02 2.11 -12.48
CA LYS A 156 25.55 1.29 -13.61
C LYS A 156 25.56 -0.22 -13.33
N VAL A 157 25.37 -0.59 -12.06
CA VAL A 157 25.24 -1.97 -11.58
C VAL A 157 23.75 -2.31 -11.41
N PRO A 158 23.28 -3.51 -11.81
CA PRO A 158 21.88 -3.89 -11.61
C PRO A 158 21.47 -3.78 -10.13
N VAL A 159 20.24 -3.34 -9.85
CA VAL A 159 19.76 -3.10 -8.48
C VAL A 159 18.55 -3.98 -8.20
N GLY A 160 18.67 -4.82 -7.17
CA GLY A 160 17.56 -5.60 -6.61
C GLY A 160 17.05 -4.96 -5.33
N LEU A 161 15.75 -4.71 -5.23
CA LEU A 161 15.08 -4.22 -4.02
C LEU A 161 14.24 -5.35 -3.45
N ILE A 162 14.65 -5.95 -2.33
CA ILE A 162 13.79 -6.86 -1.57
C ILE A 162 13.06 -6.01 -0.55
N ASN A 163 11.75 -5.85 -0.70
CA ASN A 163 10.95 -5.01 0.18
C ASN A 163 10.13 -5.87 1.14
N ALA A 164 10.47 -5.77 2.41
CA ALA A 164 9.76 -6.32 3.55
C ALA A 164 9.37 -5.17 4.47
N SER A 165 8.33 -4.42 4.13
CA SER A 165 7.85 -3.29 4.94
C SER A 165 6.35 -3.38 5.22
N VAL A 166 5.94 -2.90 6.41
CA VAL A 166 4.55 -2.97 6.89
C VAL A 166 4.22 -1.69 7.66
N GLY A 167 3.25 -0.92 7.18
CA GLY A 167 2.81 0.30 7.87
C GLY A 167 2.19 0.01 9.24
N GLY A 168 2.43 0.87 10.23
CA GLY A 168 1.83 0.76 11.56
C GLY A 168 2.41 -0.35 12.45
N SER A 169 3.43 -1.09 11.99
CA SER A 169 4.12 -2.09 12.82
C SER A 169 5.03 -1.41 13.85
N PRO A 170 5.11 -1.92 15.08
CA PRO A 170 6.06 -1.45 16.09
C PRO A 170 7.49 -1.99 15.81
N ILE A 171 8.53 -1.39 16.40
CA ILE A 171 9.93 -1.75 16.10
C ILE A 171 10.28 -3.19 16.57
N GLU A 172 9.57 -3.66 17.58
CA GLU A 172 9.65 -5.01 18.13
C GLU A 172 9.32 -6.07 17.09
N ALA A 173 8.45 -5.76 16.11
CA ALA A 173 8.13 -6.68 15.01
C ALA A 173 9.30 -6.88 14.03
N TRP A 174 10.30 -6.00 14.06
CA TRP A 174 11.49 -6.04 13.21
C TRP A 174 12.76 -6.45 13.97
N THR A 175 12.63 -6.73 15.26
CA THR A 175 13.74 -7.14 16.14
C THR A 175 13.58 -8.61 16.47
N SER A 176 14.67 -9.38 16.45
CA SER A 176 14.61 -10.79 16.84
C SER A 176 14.19 -10.92 18.31
N GLU A 177 13.55 -12.05 18.66
CA GLU A 177 13.18 -12.35 20.05
C GLU A 177 14.41 -12.31 20.97
N ASP A 178 15.54 -12.85 20.52
CA ASP A 178 16.82 -12.78 21.24
C ASP A 178 17.27 -11.32 21.47
N GLY A 179 17.03 -10.43 20.50
CA GLY A 179 17.33 -9.01 20.63
C GLY A 179 16.44 -8.29 21.64
N LEU A 180 15.27 -8.85 21.96
CA LEU A 180 14.29 -8.29 22.91
C LEU A 180 14.37 -8.92 24.31
N ARG A 181 15.30 -9.87 24.54
CA ARG A 181 15.39 -10.64 25.79
C ARG A 181 15.57 -9.80 27.06
N SER A 182 16.16 -8.61 26.92
CA SER A 182 16.40 -7.69 28.05
C SER A 182 15.16 -6.87 28.44
N PHE A 183 14.02 -7.05 27.76
CA PHE A 183 12.76 -6.36 28.00
C PHE A 183 11.67 -7.35 28.43
N PRO A 184 11.47 -7.56 29.75
CA PRO A 184 10.54 -8.57 30.26
C PRO A 184 9.09 -8.37 29.80
N GLU A 185 8.61 -7.13 29.75
CA GLU A 185 7.23 -6.82 29.31
C GLU A 185 6.99 -7.20 27.85
N ILE A 186 7.95 -6.91 26.97
CA ILE A 186 7.89 -7.29 25.56
C ILE A 186 7.96 -8.82 25.43
N SER A 187 8.86 -9.46 26.17
CA SER A 187 8.97 -10.93 26.20
C SER A 187 7.67 -11.60 26.63
N ASN A 188 6.98 -11.04 27.64
CA ASN A 188 5.67 -11.51 28.07
C ASN A 188 4.59 -11.29 27.00
N SER A 189 4.62 -10.14 26.32
CA SER A 189 3.74 -9.84 25.19
C SER A 189 3.91 -10.85 24.05
N ILE A 190 5.15 -11.16 23.66
CA ILE A 190 5.47 -12.16 22.63
C ILE A 190 4.88 -13.52 23.01
N LYS A 191 5.11 -13.97 24.26
CA LYS A 191 4.56 -15.24 24.75
C LYS A 191 3.03 -15.28 24.69
N ARG A 192 2.34 -14.22 25.11
CA ARG A 192 0.87 -14.13 25.01
C ARG A 192 0.41 -14.15 23.56
N ASN A 193 1.07 -13.42 22.67
CA ASN A 193 0.68 -13.32 21.27
C ASN A 193 0.87 -14.64 20.48
N ARG A 194 1.67 -15.58 21.00
CA ARG A 194 1.78 -16.95 20.46
C ARG A 194 0.56 -17.82 20.73
N ASP A 195 -0.20 -17.51 21.77
CA ASP A 195 -1.41 -18.25 22.12
C ASP A 195 -2.52 -17.90 21.12
N SER A 196 -2.84 -18.88 20.26
CA SER A 196 -3.90 -18.73 19.26
C SER A 196 -5.28 -18.51 19.88
N GLY A 197 -5.54 -19.06 21.08
CA GLY A 197 -6.79 -18.85 21.81
C GLY A 197 -6.91 -17.41 22.31
N TYR A 198 -5.83 -16.85 22.84
CA TYR A 198 -5.77 -15.44 23.24
C TYR A 198 -6.00 -14.49 22.06
N ILE A 199 -5.31 -14.71 20.94
CA ILE A 199 -5.49 -13.88 19.72
C ILE A 199 -6.91 -14.04 19.14
N ALA A 200 -7.46 -15.26 19.12
CA ALA A 200 -8.83 -15.48 18.66
C ALA A 200 -9.86 -14.75 19.54
N ASP A 201 -9.67 -14.76 20.86
CA ASP A 201 -10.55 -14.04 21.79
C ASP A 201 -10.47 -12.52 21.62
N ILE A 202 -9.27 -11.95 21.46
CA ILE A 202 -9.10 -10.51 21.14
C ILE A 202 -9.85 -10.16 19.86
N ASN A 203 -9.62 -10.92 18.79
CA ASN A 203 -10.23 -10.66 17.48
C ASN A 203 -11.76 -10.76 17.54
N ARG A 204 -12.28 -11.75 18.28
CA ARG A 204 -13.71 -11.92 18.51
C ARG A 204 -14.29 -10.72 19.27
N LYS A 205 -13.71 -10.35 20.41
CA LYS A 205 -14.13 -9.19 21.21
C LYS A 205 -14.09 -7.90 20.41
N ALA A 206 -13.02 -7.66 19.66
CA ALA A 206 -12.90 -6.48 18.80
C ALA A 206 -14.01 -6.46 17.74
N SER A 207 -14.30 -7.61 17.11
CA SER A 207 -15.38 -7.74 16.12
C SER A 207 -16.76 -7.53 16.73
N GLU A 208 -17.02 -8.07 17.92
CA GLU A 208 -18.27 -7.87 18.68
C GLU A 208 -18.45 -6.40 19.08
N MET A 209 -17.39 -5.75 19.56
CA MET A 209 -17.41 -4.32 19.88
C MET A 209 -17.69 -3.48 18.63
N LEU A 210 -17.05 -3.78 17.50
CA LEU A 210 -17.30 -3.10 16.21
C LEU A 210 -18.74 -3.31 15.70
N ALA A 211 -19.30 -4.51 15.90
CA ALA A 211 -20.67 -4.83 15.48
C ALA A 211 -21.74 -4.18 16.36
N THR A 212 -21.45 -4.02 17.66
CA THR A 212 -22.39 -3.47 18.65
C THR A 212 -22.17 -1.98 18.94
N ALA A 213 -21.08 -1.38 18.44
CA ALA A 213 -20.80 0.04 18.61
C ALA A 213 -22.00 0.87 18.11
N PRO A 214 -22.58 1.74 18.95
CA PRO A 214 -23.71 2.57 18.56
C PRO A 214 -23.28 3.49 17.43
N LYS A 215 -23.80 3.26 16.22
CA LYS A 215 -23.61 4.17 15.11
C LYS A 215 -24.50 5.38 15.34
N PRO A 216 -23.97 6.61 15.39
CA PRO A 216 -24.81 7.78 15.55
C PRO A 216 -25.87 7.79 14.46
N ALA A 217 -27.14 8.00 14.84
CA ALA A 217 -28.25 8.01 13.91
C ALA A 217 -28.02 9.10 12.86
N ASP A 218 -27.78 8.69 11.62
CA ASP A 218 -27.51 9.61 10.53
C ASP A 218 -28.79 10.29 10.06
N LYS A 219 -29.09 11.44 10.66
CA LYS A 219 -30.28 12.24 10.31
C LYS A 219 -30.34 12.56 8.82
N GLY A 220 -29.20 12.68 8.14
CA GLY A 220 -29.16 12.99 6.72
C GLY A 220 -29.53 11.82 5.83
N LEU A 221 -29.13 10.59 6.16
CA LEU A 221 -29.58 9.39 5.46
C LEU A 221 -31.02 9.01 5.79
N LEU A 222 -31.47 9.26 7.03
CA LEU A 222 -32.81 8.92 7.50
C LEU A 222 -33.90 9.91 7.02
N SER A 223 -33.51 11.10 6.58
CA SER A 223 -34.44 12.11 6.07
C SER A 223 -35.09 11.67 4.76
N LYS A 224 -36.32 12.12 4.51
CA LYS A 224 -37.05 11.92 3.24
C LYS A 224 -37.52 13.29 2.73
N PRO A 225 -36.93 13.84 1.66
CA PRO A 225 -35.77 13.31 0.91
C PRO A 225 -34.47 13.36 1.74
N ALA A 226 -33.52 12.47 1.42
CA ALA A 226 -32.23 12.42 2.10
C ALA A 226 -31.40 13.69 1.86
N TRP A 227 -30.47 14.02 2.75
CA TRP A 227 -29.71 15.28 2.66
C TRP A 227 -28.66 15.32 1.54
N TYR A 228 -28.44 14.23 0.79
CA TYR A 228 -27.70 14.27 -0.47
C TYR A 228 -28.59 14.61 -1.68
N ASP A 229 -29.91 14.48 -1.54
CA ASP A 229 -30.86 14.61 -2.63
C ASP A 229 -30.99 16.08 -3.08
N PRO A 230 -31.00 16.37 -4.40
CA PRO A 230 -31.27 17.70 -4.92
C PRO A 230 -32.60 18.32 -4.49
N ALA A 231 -33.63 17.49 -4.25
CA ALA A 231 -34.95 17.93 -3.80
C ALA A 231 -35.00 18.31 -2.31
N TYR A 232 -33.99 17.95 -1.52
CA TYR A 232 -33.94 18.35 -0.11
C TYR A 232 -33.67 19.85 0.02
N ILE A 233 -34.55 20.53 0.76
CA ILE A 233 -34.42 21.95 1.10
C ILE A 233 -33.86 22.06 2.52
N PRO A 234 -32.61 22.52 2.72
CA PRO A 234 -32.01 22.67 4.05
C PRO A 234 -32.81 23.65 4.92
N LYS A 235 -33.14 23.23 6.15
CA LYS A 235 -33.81 24.06 7.16
C LYS A 235 -32.93 24.19 8.41
N GLY A 236 -32.62 25.41 8.81
CA GLY A 236 -31.79 25.68 10.00
C GLY A 236 -30.31 25.30 9.85
N TRP A 237 -29.83 25.11 8.62
CA TRP A 237 -28.41 24.84 8.38
C TRP A 237 -27.61 26.14 8.52
N ARG A 238 -26.49 26.05 9.26
CA ARG A 238 -25.56 27.17 9.41
C ARG A 238 -24.56 27.21 8.26
N LYS A 239 -24.08 28.41 7.94
CA LYS A 239 -22.91 28.56 7.05
C LYS A 239 -21.64 28.16 7.81
N ILE A 240 -20.72 27.52 7.10
CA ILE A 240 -19.41 27.11 7.61
C ILE A 240 -18.35 27.36 6.53
N THR A 241 -17.19 27.85 6.94
CA THR A 241 -16.03 28.05 6.07
C THR A 241 -15.33 26.72 5.85
N VAL A 242 -15.02 26.45 4.59
CA VAL A 242 -14.26 25.27 4.15
C VAL A 242 -13.10 25.78 3.27
N PRO A 243 -11.84 25.41 3.56
CA PRO A 243 -11.43 24.49 4.62
C PRO A 243 -11.48 25.11 6.03
N GLY A 244 -11.55 24.25 7.05
CA GLY A 244 -11.69 24.59 8.46
C GLY A 244 -12.33 23.45 9.27
N TYR A 245 -12.07 23.45 10.57
CA TYR A 245 -12.72 22.54 11.53
C TYR A 245 -14.06 23.11 12.00
N TRP A 246 -15.04 22.26 12.32
CA TRP A 246 -16.36 22.74 12.72
C TRP A 246 -16.43 23.17 14.18
N GLU A 247 -15.56 22.63 15.03
CA GLU A 247 -15.38 23.04 16.43
C GLU A 247 -14.90 24.48 16.51
N ASP A 248 -13.94 24.85 15.67
CA ASP A 248 -13.39 26.22 15.57
C ASP A 248 -14.40 27.23 15.02
N GLN A 249 -15.52 26.74 14.50
CA GLN A 249 -16.60 27.53 13.91
C GLN A 249 -17.91 27.39 14.70
N GLY A 250 -17.81 27.02 15.99
CA GLY A 250 -18.92 27.04 16.95
C GLY A 250 -19.78 25.78 16.98
N ALA A 251 -19.34 24.64 16.44
CA ALA A 251 -19.89 23.32 16.83
C ALA A 251 -18.91 22.62 17.77
N ALA A 252 -18.75 23.18 18.97
CA ALA A 252 -17.93 22.57 20.01
C ALA A 252 -18.46 21.17 20.35
N ASP A 253 -17.53 20.28 20.70
CA ASP A 253 -17.80 18.92 21.22
C ASP A 253 -18.66 18.03 20.30
N LEU A 254 -18.64 18.29 18.99
CA LEU A 254 -19.41 17.53 18.02
C LEU A 254 -18.62 16.33 17.47
N ASN A 255 -18.75 15.18 18.15
CA ASN A 255 -18.43 13.87 17.59
C ASN A 255 -19.69 13.26 16.95
N GLY A 256 -19.63 12.98 15.65
CA GLY A 256 -20.74 12.38 14.91
C GLY A 256 -20.65 12.61 13.41
N ILE A 257 -21.79 12.92 12.80
CA ILE A 257 -21.94 13.05 11.35
C ILE A 257 -22.34 14.49 11.01
N VAL A 258 -21.52 15.15 10.19
CA VAL A 258 -21.74 16.51 9.69
C VAL A 258 -21.93 16.46 8.19
N TRP A 259 -22.98 17.13 7.71
CA TRP A 259 -23.28 17.23 6.30
C TRP A 259 -23.01 18.63 5.78
N TYR A 260 -22.33 18.70 4.63
CA TYR A 260 -22.01 19.92 3.92
C TYR A 260 -22.76 19.92 2.60
N ARG A 261 -23.38 21.05 2.24
CA ARG A 261 -23.99 21.25 0.92
C ARG A 261 -23.42 22.52 0.31
N LYS A 262 -22.98 22.44 -0.94
CA LYS A 262 -22.49 23.59 -1.70
C LYS A 262 -22.96 23.48 -3.14
N GLU A 263 -23.54 24.56 -3.65
CA GLU A 263 -23.81 24.69 -5.07
C GLU A 263 -22.58 25.30 -5.74
N ILE A 264 -22.21 24.73 -6.88
CA ILE A 264 -21.13 25.24 -7.72
C ILE A 264 -21.63 25.40 -9.15
N ASN A 265 -21.01 26.31 -9.89
CA ASN A 265 -21.19 26.39 -11.34
C ASN A 265 -20.05 25.65 -12.03
N VAL A 266 -20.40 24.82 -13.01
CA VAL A 266 -19.47 24.01 -13.79
C VAL A 266 -19.54 24.45 -15.25
N ALA A 267 -18.38 24.64 -15.87
CA ALA A 267 -18.32 25.02 -17.28
C ALA A 267 -18.79 23.89 -18.21
N ALA A 268 -19.27 24.24 -19.39
CA ALA A 268 -19.66 23.27 -20.43
C ALA A 268 -18.52 22.29 -20.75
N SER A 269 -17.26 22.76 -20.72
CA SER A 269 -16.05 21.97 -20.96
C SER A 269 -15.80 20.83 -19.96
N MET A 270 -16.51 20.80 -18.83
CA MET A 270 -16.44 19.71 -17.85
C MET A 270 -17.72 18.87 -17.82
N ALA A 271 -18.80 19.32 -18.47
CA ALA A 271 -20.05 18.59 -18.54
C ALA A 271 -19.92 17.38 -19.49
N GLY A 272 -20.53 16.26 -19.12
CA GLY A 272 -20.56 15.07 -19.98
C GLY A 272 -19.25 14.28 -20.10
N MET A 273 -18.15 14.72 -19.45
CA MET A 273 -16.89 13.99 -19.42
C MET A 273 -16.59 13.45 -18.00
N PRO A 274 -15.74 12.42 -17.88
CA PRO A 274 -15.20 12.03 -16.58
C PRO A 274 -14.32 13.17 -16.03
N VAL A 275 -14.49 13.50 -14.76
CA VAL A 275 -13.66 14.50 -14.08
C VAL A 275 -13.08 13.96 -12.80
N LYS A 276 -12.00 14.57 -12.31
CA LYS A 276 -11.44 14.30 -11.00
C LYS A 276 -11.91 15.34 -10.01
N VAL A 277 -12.31 14.92 -8.82
CA VAL A 277 -12.59 15.79 -7.68
C VAL A 277 -11.54 15.54 -6.60
N ALA A 278 -10.83 16.60 -6.22
CA ALA A 278 -9.92 16.59 -5.07
C ALA A 278 -10.60 17.27 -3.88
N LEU A 279 -10.76 16.55 -2.77
CA LEU A 279 -11.31 17.08 -1.51
C LEU A 279 -10.25 17.18 -0.41
N GLY A 280 -9.00 17.50 -0.79
CA GLY A 280 -7.90 17.67 0.15
C GLY A 280 -7.78 16.56 1.19
N ARG A 281 -7.70 16.95 2.47
CA ARG A 281 -7.77 16.06 3.62
C ARG A 281 -9.00 16.43 4.46
N ILE A 282 -9.72 15.42 4.92
CA ILE A 282 -10.89 15.56 5.81
C ILE A 282 -10.60 14.72 7.05
N VAL A 283 -11.03 15.22 8.21
CA VAL A 283 -11.03 14.47 9.47
C VAL A 283 -12.48 14.13 9.82
N ASP A 284 -12.89 12.86 9.89
CA ASP A 284 -12.10 11.62 9.71
C ASP A 284 -12.47 10.88 8.41
N ALA A 285 -13.72 10.47 8.25
CA ALA A 285 -14.22 9.76 7.07
C ALA A 285 -15.17 10.62 6.25
N ASP A 286 -15.26 10.40 4.93
CA ASP A 286 -16.20 11.13 4.06
C ASP A 286 -16.91 10.25 3.02
N ALA A 287 -18.07 10.74 2.57
CA ALA A 287 -18.71 10.34 1.33
C ALA A 287 -19.08 11.58 0.51
N LEU A 288 -18.72 11.58 -0.77
CA LEU A 288 -19.03 12.65 -1.72
C LEU A 288 -20.23 12.25 -2.58
N TYR A 289 -21.21 13.15 -2.64
CA TYR A 289 -22.35 13.09 -3.54
C TYR A 289 -22.35 14.28 -4.47
N ILE A 290 -22.70 14.05 -5.73
CA ILE A 290 -22.89 15.09 -6.74
C ILE A 290 -24.25 14.87 -7.38
N ASN A 291 -25.10 15.90 -7.35
CA ASN A 291 -26.47 15.86 -7.89
C ASN A 291 -27.27 14.63 -7.38
N GLY A 292 -27.10 14.27 -6.11
CA GLY A 292 -27.76 13.12 -5.49
C GLY A 292 -27.06 11.77 -5.66
N ARG A 293 -26.07 11.65 -6.54
CA ARG A 293 -25.34 10.40 -6.77
C ARG A 293 -24.06 10.36 -5.94
N GLN A 294 -23.85 9.29 -5.17
CA GLN A 294 -22.57 9.05 -4.51
C GLN A 294 -21.49 8.74 -5.56
N VAL A 295 -20.38 9.47 -5.52
CA VAL A 295 -19.28 9.35 -6.49
C VAL A 295 -17.99 8.82 -5.87
N GLY A 296 -17.87 8.85 -4.54
CA GLY A 296 -16.71 8.33 -3.83
C GLY A 296 -16.85 8.39 -2.32
N ASN A 297 -15.98 7.67 -1.61
CA ASN A 297 -15.88 7.70 -0.16
C ASN A 297 -14.47 7.33 0.31
N THR A 298 -14.10 7.82 1.48
CA THR A 298 -12.87 7.44 2.20
C THR A 298 -13.23 7.21 3.66
N THR A 299 -12.75 6.13 4.25
CA THR A 299 -13.23 5.65 5.56
C THR A 299 -12.45 6.18 6.76
N TYR A 300 -11.37 6.93 6.55
CA TYR A 300 -10.53 7.52 7.61
C TYR A 300 -9.64 8.65 7.06
N GLN A 301 -8.91 9.34 7.93
CA GLN A 301 -8.23 10.61 7.65
C GLN A 301 -7.14 10.53 6.57
N TYR A 302 -6.38 9.44 6.50
CA TYR A 302 -5.08 9.44 5.81
C TYR A 302 -5.11 9.24 4.28
N PRO A 303 -6.03 8.46 3.68
CA PRO A 303 -6.05 8.30 2.23
C PRO A 303 -6.36 9.62 1.52
N GLN A 304 -5.79 9.76 0.33
CA GLN A 304 -6.02 10.92 -0.52
C GLN A 304 -7.44 10.91 -1.07
N ARG A 305 -8.16 12.02 -0.93
CA ARG A 305 -9.54 12.17 -1.41
C ARG A 305 -9.55 12.67 -2.85
N ARG A 306 -9.30 11.73 -3.75
CA ARG A 306 -9.28 11.95 -5.21
C ARG A 306 -10.28 11.01 -5.83
N TYR A 307 -11.47 11.53 -6.15
CA TYR A 307 -12.57 10.74 -6.68
C TYR A 307 -12.72 10.96 -8.18
N MET A 308 -12.82 9.87 -8.93
CA MET A 308 -13.19 9.93 -10.34
C MET A 308 -14.71 9.99 -10.44
N VAL A 309 -15.21 11.10 -10.97
CA VAL A 309 -16.63 11.32 -11.24
C VAL A 309 -16.93 10.84 -12.66
N PRO A 310 -17.86 9.89 -12.85
CA PRO A 310 -18.23 9.43 -14.18
C PRO A 310 -18.82 10.53 -15.06
N ALA A 311 -18.68 10.36 -16.38
CA ALA A 311 -19.37 11.18 -17.37
C ALA A 311 -20.88 11.26 -17.10
N GLY A 312 -21.46 12.45 -17.32
CA GLY A 312 -22.90 12.71 -17.16
C GLY A 312 -23.38 12.93 -15.72
N VAL A 313 -22.51 12.79 -14.71
CA VAL A 313 -22.86 13.15 -13.32
C VAL A 313 -22.84 14.67 -13.12
N LEU A 314 -21.83 15.34 -13.67
CA LEU A 314 -21.81 16.80 -13.76
C LEU A 314 -22.56 17.27 -15.00
N ARG A 315 -23.30 18.36 -14.83
CA ARG A 315 -23.99 19.10 -15.89
C ARG A 315 -23.38 20.50 -16.05
N GLU A 316 -23.62 21.12 -17.19
CA GLU A 316 -23.28 22.53 -17.35
C GLU A 316 -24.08 23.40 -16.35
N GLY A 317 -23.44 24.45 -15.84
CA GLY A 317 -24.02 25.36 -14.88
C GLY A 317 -24.13 24.74 -13.49
N LYS A 318 -25.31 24.84 -12.89
CA LYS A 318 -25.52 24.61 -11.46
C LYS A 318 -25.48 23.13 -11.07
N ASN A 319 -24.52 22.76 -10.22
CA ASN A 319 -24.38 21.43 -9.64
C ASN A 319 -24.42 21.49 -8.12
N LEU A 320 -25.00 20.46 -7.50
CA LEU A 320 -25.02 20.31 -6.05
C LEU A 320 -23.92 19.34 -5.62
N LEU A 321 -22.99 19.80 -4.79
CA LEU A 321 -22.04 18.97 -4.08
C LEU A 321 -22.51 18.79 -2.64
N VAL A 322 -22.54 17.54 -2.19
CA VAL A 322 -22.82 17.19 -0.81
C VAL A 322 -21.69 16.33 -0.28
N VAL A 323 -21.10 16.72 0.86
CA VAL A 323 -20.09 15.93 1.54
C VAL A 323 -20.63 15.54 2.91
N ARG A 324 -20.69 14.25 3.16
CA ARG A 324 -21.02 13.68 4.47
C ARG A 324 -19.70 13.36 5.16
N VAL A 325 -19.45 13.93 6.33
CA VAL A 325 -18.24 13.69 7.12
C VAL A 325 -18.61 12.98 8.42
N THR A 326 -17.93 11.88 8.73
CA THR A 326 -18.00 11.21 10.04
C THR A 326 -16.72 11.51 10.81
N ASN A 327 -16.83 11.95 12.05
CA ASN A 327 -15.69 12.09 12.96
C ASN A 327 -16.11 11.68 14.37
N ASN A 328 -15.33 10.85 15.04
CA ASN A 328 -15.68 10.32 16.37
C ASN A 328 -14.69 10.75 17.48
N SER A 329 -13.71 11.58 17.14
CA SER A 329 -12.64 11.99 18.05
C SER A 329 -12.04 13.32 17.61
N GLU A 330 -11.51 14.09 18.55
CA GLU A 330 -10.84 15.37 18.27
C GLU A 330 -11.67 16.31 17.37
N LYS A 331 -11.01 17.18 16.62
CA LYS A 331 -11.66 18.13 15.72
C LYS A 331 -11.96 17.51 14.37
N GLY A 332 -13.19 17.64 13.90
CA GLY A 332 -13.58 17.21 12.57
C GLY A 332 -13.65 18.35 11.56
N GLY A 333 -13.47 18.02 10.28
CA GLY A 333 -13.65 18.98 9.18
C GLY A 333 -12.61 18.88 8.09
N PHE A 334 -12.44 19.98 7.36
CA PHE A 334 -11.58 20.07 6.18
C PHE A 334 -10.24 20.72 6.55
N VAL A 335 -9.12 20.07 6.23
CA VAL A 335 -7.80 20.55 6.68
C VAL A 335 -7.32 21.73 5.82
N PRO A 336 -6.94 22.89 6.42
CA PRO A 336 -6.62 24.14 5.70
C PRO A 336 -5.41 24.16 4.73
N ASP A 337 -4.70 23.06 4.53
CA ASP A 337 -3.43 23.04 3.77
C ASP A 337 -3.48 22.22 2.47
N LYS A 338 -4.66 21.71 2.09
CA LYS A 338 -4.81 20.85 0.91
C LYS A 338 -5.66 21.50 -0.19
N PRO A 339 -5.39 21.19 -1.46
CA PRO A 339 -6.17 21.74 -2.56
C PRO A 339 -7.55 21.09 -2.66
N TYR A 340 -8.55 21.90 -3.01
CA TYR A 340 -9.94 21.52 -3.24
C TYR A 340 -10.36 21.97 -4.63
N TYR A 341 -10.57 21.04 -5.56
CA TYR A 341 -10.87 21.39 -6.96
C TYR A 341 -11.60 20.28 -7.71
N ILE A 342 -12.15 20.65 -8.87
CA ILE A 342 -12.66 19.75 -9.89
C ILE A 342 -11.84 20.02 -11.14
N SER A 343 -11.33 18.96 -11.80
CA SER A 343 -10.51 19.09 -13.00
C SER A 343 -10.86 18.02 -14.04
N ASN A 344 -10.81 18.36 -15.32
CA ASN A 344 -10.97 17.42 -16.45
C ASN A 344 -9.62 16.94 -17.02
N ASN A 345 -8.54 17.04 -16.23
CA ASN A 345 -7.12 16.86 -16.62
C ASN A 345 -6.56 17.90 -17.62
N SER A 346 -7.42 18.73 -18.22
CA SER A 346 -7.01 19.83 -19.13
C SER A 346 -7.06 21.20 -18.44
N ASP A 347 -7.99 21.36 -17.49
CA ASP A 347 -8.19 22.54 -16.63
C ASP A 347 -8.37 22.13 -15.16
#